data_AF-A0A3D5ALY5-F1
#
_entry.id   AF-A0A3D5ALY5-F1
#
_cell.length_a   1.000
_cell.length_b   1.000
_cell.length_c   1.000
_cell.angle_alpha   90.00
_cell.angle_beta   90.00
_cell.angle_gamma   90.00
#
_symmetry.space_group_name_H-M   'P 1'
#
loop_
_entity.id
_entity.type
_entity.pdbx_description
1 polymer ?
#
loop_
_entity_poly.entity_id
_entity_poly.type
_entity_poly.pdbx_seq_one_letter_code
_entity_poly.pdbx_strand_id
1 'polypeptide(L)'
;MEAVVRTQIARAHGLAQEFPDGHRVLDETPDIPGEPRVRVLLERGRLFRSAGDTSAAVPLFLQAYEQAMTLKLAGLAADTAHMMALVLPGEHEEWAARGLAAAEGSDDPLAQGMVGALLNNLGWSLADEEKWDDAYPLFDRAVAARTAVFESTGTRAAANSLHVARWTRARAARAVGRNDEALAELRELAITEIGAADPYVAEELAFHESKGE
;
A
#
# COMPACT_ATOMS: atom_id res chain seq x y z
N MET A 1 -15.95 15.75 -13.01
CA MET A 1 -15.14 16.26 -11.87
C MET A 1 -15.87 16.07 -10.54
N GLU A 2 -17.15 16.46 -10.42
CA GLU A 2 -17.94 16.29 -9.19
C GLU A 2 -17.93 14.85 -8.64
N ALA A 3 -18.18 13.85 -9.49
CA ALA A 3 -18.20 12.45 -9.06
C ALA A 3 -16.86 11.99 -8.44
N VAL A 4 -15.73 12.40 -9.00
CA VAL A 4 -14.40 12.07 -8.46
C VAL A 4 -14.20 12.71 -7.10
N VAL A 5 -14.61 13.97 -6.91
CA VAL A 5 -14.52 14.64 -5.59
C VAL A 5 -15.37 13.92 -4.55
N ARG A 6 -16.60 13.52 -4.89
CA ARG A 6 -17.48 12.75 -3.99
C ARG A 6 -16.84 11.42 -3.56
N THR A 7 -16.08 10.75 -4.43
CA THR A 7 -15.34 9.54 -4.03
C THR A 7 -14.31 9.82 -2.94
N GLN A 8 -13.64 10.97 -2.98
CA GLN A 8 -12.67 11.35 -1.94
C GLN A 8 -13.36 11.76 -0.64
N ILE A 9 -14.54 12.37 -0.69
CA ILE A 9 -15.37 12.65 0.50
C ILE A 9 -15.80 11.33 1.15
N ALA A 10 -16.29 10.36 0.36
CA ALA A 10 -16.64 9.04 0.88
C ALA A 10 -15.44 8.31 1.51
N ARG A 11 -14.25 8.43 0.90
CA ARG A 11 -13.00 7.90 1.46
C ARG A 11 -12.67 8.53 2.81
N ALA A 12 -12.85 9.85 2.94
CA ALA A 12 -12.61 10.57 4.20
C ALA A 12 -13.55 10.07 5.31
N HIS A 13 -14.85 9.89 5.02
CA HIS A 13 -15.78 9.27 5.97
C HIS A 13 -15.35 7.86 6.36
N GLY A 14 -14.90 7.04 5.40
CA GLY A 14 -14.37 5.70 5.68
C GLY A 14 -13.16 5.71 6.62
N LEU A 15 -12.23 6.65 6.45
CA LEU A 15 -11.08 6.84 7.34
C LEU A 15 -11.48 7.34 8.73
N ALA A 16 -12.55 8.13 8.82
CA ALA A 16 -13.18 8.56 10.08
C ALA A 16 -14.09 7.49 10.71
N GLN A 17 -14.21 6.31 10.09
CA GLN A 17 -15.12 5.22 10.50
C GLN A 17 -16.61 5.59 10.46
N GLU A 18 -16.98 6.62 9.71
CA GLU A 18 -18.34 7.09 9.48
C GLU A 18 -18.96 6.38 8.24
N PHE A 19 -19.00 5.04 8.29
CA PHE A 19 -19.35 4.24 7.11
C PHE A 19 -20.73 4.57 6.49
N PRO A 20 -21.81 4.79 7.27
CA PRO A 20 -23.11 5.16 6.70
C PRO A 20 -23.07 6.46 5.89
N ASP A 21 -22.30 7.46 6.33
CA ASP A 21 -22.16 8.73 5.63
C ASP A 21 -21.34 8.57 4.35
N GLY A 22 -20.26 7.79 4.41
CA GLY A 22 -19.54 7.37 3.20
C GLY A 22 -20.46 6.64 2.22
N HIS A 23 -21.36 5.79 2.73
CA HIS A 23 -22.38 5.12 1.93
C HIS A 23 -23.27 6.11 1.18
N ARG A 24 -23.93 6.99 1.92
CA ARG A 24 -24.81 8.03 1.40
C ARG A 24 -24.14 8.92 0.35
N VAL A 25 -22.88 9.31 0.54
CA VAL A 25 -22.15 10.15 -0.43
C VAL A 25 -22.02 9.49 -1.80
N LEU A 26 -21.72 8.18 -1.88
CA LEU A 26 -21.65 7.51 -3.19
C LEU A 26 -23.02 7.15 -3.75
N ASP A 27 -24.05 6.97 -2.91
CA ASP A 27 -25.42 6.75 -3.40
C ASP A 27 -25.96 8.01 -4.10
N GLU A 28 -25.56 9.20 -3.62
CA GLU A 28 -25.85 10.50 -4.25
C GLU A 28 -24.90 10.84 -5.41
N THR A 29 -23.87 10.03 -5.66
CA THR A 29 -22.91 10.29 -6.74
C THR A 29 -23.49 9.85 -8.09
N PRO A 30 -23.53 10.73 -9.11
CA PRO A 30 -24.02 10.35 -10.43
C PRO A 30 -23.24 9.18 -11.02
N ASP A 31 -23.96 8.22 -11.59
CA ASP A 31 -23.35 7.08 -12.26
C ASP A 31 -22.79 7.48 -13.63
N ILE A 32 -21.49 7.80 -13.66
CA ILE A 32 -20.76 8.23 -14.85
C ILE A 32 -19.84 7.10 -15.31
N PRO A 33 -20.05 6.52 -16.51
CA PRO A 33 -19.17 5.51 -17.06
C PRO A 33 -17.70 5.95 -17.15
N GLY A 34 -16.78 4.98 -17.14
CA GLY A 34 -15.35 5.24 -17.20
C GLY A 34 -14.68 5.29 -15.82
N GLU A 35 -13.62 6.09 -15.70
CA GLU A 35 -12.85 6.25 -14.46
C GLU A 35 -13.70 6.59 -13.22
N PRO A 36 -14.71 7.49 -13.28
CA PRO A 36 -15.50 7.82 -12.08
C PRO A 36 -16.23 6.62 -11.50
N ARG A 37 -16.81 5.74 -12.33
CA ARG A 37 -17.48 4.52 -11.88
C ARG A 37 -16.50 3.56 -11.20
N VAL A 38 -15.29 3.39 -11.74
CA VAL A 38 -14.23 2.57 -11.12
C VAL A 38 -13.91 3.08 -9.71
N ARG A 39 -13.77 4.40 -9.55
CA ARG A 39 -13.53 5.01 -8.23
C ARG A 39 -14.69 4.83 -7.26
N VAL A 40 -15.93 4.95 -7.73
CA VAL A 40 -17.12 4.69 -6.90
C VAL A 40 -17.13 3.24 -6.40
N LEU A 41 -16.90 2.27 -7.28
CA LEU A 41 -16.83 0.85 -6.90
C LEU A 41 -15.70 0.58 -5.89
N LEU A 42 -14.52 1.12 -6.15
CA LEU A 42 -13.37 1.01 -5.25
C LEU A 42 -13.64 1.59 -3.86
N GLU A 43 -14.16 2.82 -3.78
CA GLU A 43 -14.44 3.45 -2.48
C GLU A 43 -15.63 2.80 -1.78
N ARG A 44 -16.64 2.28 -2.51
CA ARG A 44 -17.70 1.43 -1.95
C ARG A 44 -17.13 0.17 -1.31
N GLY A 45 -16.25 -0.54 -2.02
CA GLY A 45 -15.60 -1.73 -1.49
C GLY A 45 -14.76 -1.43 -0.25
N ARG A 46 -14.04 -0.28 -0.22
CA ARG A 46 -13.26 0.15 0.95
C ARG A 46 -14.14 0.37 2.18
N LEU A 47 -15.32 0.98 2.02
CA LEU A 47 -16.26 1.18 3.12
C LEU A 47 -16.71 -0.17 3.73
N PHE A 48 -17.12 -1.13 2.89
CA PHE A 48 -17.49 -2.46 3.37
C PHE A 48 -16.33 -3.18 4.05
N ARG A 49 -15.14 -3.20 3.43
CA ARG A 49 -13.94 -3.80 4.03
C ARG A 49 -13.64 -3.20 5.39
N SER A 50 -13.60 -1.88 5.50
CA SER A 50 -13.27 -1.18 6.75
C SER A 50 -14.34 -1.36 7.84
N ALA A 51 -15.59 -1.63 7.45
CA ALA A 51 -16.67 -2.03 8.35
C ALA A 51 -16.61 -3.52 8.75
N GLY A 52 -15.66 -4.29 8.21
CA GLY A 52 -15.49 -5.72 8.48
C GLY A 52 -16.27 -6.65 7.55
N ASP A 53 -16.99 -6.12 6.55
CA ASP A 53 -17.74 -6.92 5.57
C ASP A 53 -16.92 -7.14 4.30
N THR A 54 -15.96 -8.07 4.38
CA THR A 54 -15.17 -8.45 3.20
C THR A 54 -16.02 -9.10 2.12
N SER A 55 -17.11 -9.78 2.49
CA SER A 55 -18.00 -10.48 1.55
C SER A 55 -18.69 -9.51 0.59
N ALA A 56 -19.12 -8.34 1.08
CA ALA A 56 -19.68 -7.27 0.26
C ALA A 56 -18.60 -6.51 -0.53
N ALA A 57 -17.37 -6.44 -0.02
CA ALA A 57 -16.28 -5.70 -0.65
C ALA A 57 -15.71 -6.40 -1.90
N VAL A 58 -15.54 -7.72 -1.85
CA VAL A 58 -14.93 -8.53 -2.93
C VAL A 58 -15.57 -8.29 -4.31
N PRO A 59 -16.89 -8.43 -4.51
CA PRO A 59 -17.48 -8.24 -5.84
C PRO A 59 -17.29 -6.82 -6.38
N LEU A 60 -17.25 -5.81 -5.50
CA LEU A 60 -17.03 -4.42 -5.90
C LEU A 60 -15.60 -4.18 -6.37
N PHE A 61 -14.61 -4.72 -5.65
CA PHE A 61 -13.21 -4.61 -6.04
C PHE A 61 -12.91 -5.39 -7.33
N LEU A 62 -13.48 -6.58 -7.49
CA LEU A 62 -13.34 -7.36 -8.72
C LEU A 62 -13.91 -6.59 -9.92
N GLN A 63 -15.12 -6.06 -9.80
CA GLN A 63 -15.74 -5.27 -10.85
C GLN A 63 -14.93 -3.99 -11.16
N ALA A 64 -14.39 -3.33 -10.13
CA ALA A 64 -13.53 -2.16 -10.30
C ALA A 64 -12.23 -2.52 -11.05
N TYR A 65 -11.59 -3.65 -10.70
CA TYR A 65 -10.38 -4.14 -11.35
C TYR A 65 -10.61 -4.45 -12.82
N GLU A 66 -11.66 -5.21 -13.15
CA GLU A 66 -12.00 -5.57 -14.53
C GLU A 66 -12.27 -4.33 -15.40
N GLN A 67 -12.99 -3.35 -14.86
CA GLN A 67 -13.24 -2.08 -15.54
C GLN A 67 -11.96 -1.25 -15.69
N ALA A 68 -11.11 -1.17 -14.65
CA ALA A 68 -9.84 -0.45 -14.71
C ALA A 68 -8.91 -1.04 -15.77
N MET A 69 -8.83 -2.38 -15.85
CA MET A 69 -8.06 -3.09 -16.87
C MET A 69 -8.60 -2.81 -18.28
N THR A 70 -9.92 -2.90 -18.47
CA THR A 70 -10.57 -2.63 -19.77
C THR A 70 -10.32 -1.19 -20.24
N LEU A 71 -10.35 -0.24 -19.31
CA LEU A 71 -10.15 1.19 -19.58
C LEU A 71 -8.67 1.60 -19.60
N LYS A 72 -7.74 0.67 -19.33
CA LYS A 72 -6.29 0.92 -19.22
C LYS A 72 -5.93 1.97 -18.17
N LEU A 73 -6.66 1.97 -17.04
CA LEU A 73 -6.43 2.85 -15.89
C LEU A 73 -5.43 2.20 -14.94
N ALA A 74 -4.14 2.18 -15.32
CA ALA A 74 -3.07 1.44 -14.66
C ALA A 74 -3.05 1.61 -13.13
N GLY A 75 -3.11 2.85 -12.64
CA GLY A 75 -3.09 3.12 -11.20
C GLY A 75 -4.30 2.61 -10.46
N LEU A 76 -5.50 2.72 -11.05
CA LEU A 76 -6.72 2.16 -10.44
C LEU A 76 -6.75 0.63 -10.53
N ALA A 77 -6.19 0.03 -11.58
CA ALA A 77 -6.04 -1.42 -11.67
C ALA A 77 -5.07 -1.93 -10.60
N ALA A 78 -3.94 -1.26 -10.38
CA ALA A 78 -3.01 -1.59 -9.31
C ALA A 78 -3.64 -1.41 -7.91
N ASP A 79 -4.40 -0.34 -7.69
CA ASP A 79 -5.06 -0.06 -6.41
C ASP A 79 -6.20 -1.05 -6.10
N THR A 80 -7.02 -1.40 -7.09
CA THR A 80 -8.07 -2.40 -6.93
C THR A 80 -7.50 -3.81 -6.70
N ALA A 81 -6.42 -4.18 -7.40
CA ALA A 81 -5.71 -5.43 -7.15
C ALA A 81 -5.10 -5.49 -5.74
N HIS A 82 -4.54 -4.39 -5.26
CA HIS A 82 -4.09 -4.27 -3.87
C HIS A 82 -5.24 -4.47 -2.87
N MET A 83 -6.42 -3.91 -3.16
CA MET A 83 -7.59 -4.14 -2.30
C MET A 83 -8.06 -5.58 -2.29
N MET A 84 -8.02 -6.28 -3.43
CA MET A 84 -8.31 -7.72 -3.52
C MET A 84 -7.35 -8.55 -2.67
N ALA A 85 -6.04 -8.27 -2.78
CA ALA A 85 -5.01 -8.93 -1.97
C ALA A 85 -5.26 -8.81 -0.45
N LEU A 86 -5.81 -7.68 0.01
CA LEU A 86 -6.13 -7.46 1.42
C LEU A 86 -7.39 -8.20 1.91
N VAL A 87 -8.30 -8.59 1.02
CA VAL A 87 -9.56 -9.24 1.41
C VAL A 87 -9.61 -10.73 1.06
N LEU A 88 -8.68 -11.21 0.23
CA LEU A 88 -8.52 -12.62 -0.16
C LEU A 88 -7.13 -13.11 0.22
N PRO A 89 -6.84 -13.40 1.50
CA PRO A 89 -5.51 -13.79 1.94
C PRO A 89 -4.99 -15.08 1.25
N GLY A 90 -5.88 -16.01 0.89
CA GLY A 90 -5.51 -17.21 0.12
C GLY A 90 -5.12 -16.96 -1.34
N GLU A 91 -5.40 -15.75 -1.87
CA GLU A 91 -5.04 -15.32 -3.23
C GLU A 91 -4.15 -14.07 -3.21
N HIS A 92 -3.55 -13.74 -2.05
CA HIS A 92 -2.79 -12.50 -1.89
C HIS A 92 -1.69 -12.39 -2.96
N GLU A 93 -0.82 -13.41 -3.07
CA GLU A 93 0.30 -13.38 -4.01
C GLU A 93 -0.15 -13.18 -5.47
N GLU A 94 -1.24 -13.84 -5.86
CA GLU A 94 -1.81 -13.73 -7.20
C GLU A 94 -2.32 -12.31 -7.48
N TRP A 95 -3.05 -11.71 -6.53
CA TRP A 95 -3.54 -10.34 -6.68
C TRP A 95 -2.42 -9.30 -6.59
N ALA A 96 -1.40 -9.53 -5.77
CA ALA A 96 -0.22 -8.68 -5.73
C ALA A 96 0.52 -8.69 -7.08
N ALA A 97 0.71 -9.88 -7.67
CA ALA A 97 1.32 -10.03 -8.99
C ALA A 97 0.51 -9.34 -10.09
N ARG A 98 -0.83 -9.48 -10.07
CA ARG A 98 -1.74 -8.77 -10.98
C ARG A 98 -1.63 -7.25 -10.86
N GLY A 99 -1.51 -6.73 -9.64
CA GLY A 99 -1.34 -5.29 -9.39
C GLY A 99 0.01 -4.77 -9.90
N LEU A 100 1.08 -5.54 -9.71
CA LEU A 100 2.42 -5.20 -10.21
C LEU A 100 2.46 -5.21 -11.73
N ALA A 101 1.87 -6.22 -12.36
CA ALA A 101 1.74 -6.29 -13.82
C ALA A 101 0.91 -5.13 -14.38
N ALA A 102 -0.15 -4.71 -13.68
CA ALA A 102 -0.96 -3.55 -14.10
C ALA A 102 -0.19 -2.22 -14.01
N ALA A 103 0.79 -2.10 -13.11
CA ALA A 103 1.61 -0.91 -12.93
C ALA A 103 2.88 -0.91 -13.79
N GLU A 104 3.26 -2.04 -14.40
CA GLU A 104 4.51 -2.20 -15.13
C GLU A 104 4.60 -1.22 -16.31
N GLY A 105 5.71 -0.49 -16.38
CA GLY A 105 5.98 0.48 -17.46
C GLY A 105 5.04 1.69 -17.50
N SER A 106 4.21 1.90 -16.48
CA SER A 106 3.26 3.01 -16.43
C SER A 106 3.88 4.30 -15.91
N ASP A 107 3.58 5.42 -16.57
CA ASP A 107 3.88 6.77 -16.10
C ASP A 107 2.77 7.35 -15.19
N ASP A 108 1.71 6.59 -14.91
CA ASP A 108 0.65 6.99 -13.98
C ASP A 108 1.21 7.12 -12.55
N PRO A 109 1.19 8.31 -11.93
CA PRO A 109 1.71 8.51 -10.58
C PRO A 109 1.04 7.61 -9.53
N LEU A 110 -0.25 7.28 -9.72
CA LEU A 110 -0.94 6.35 -8.82
C LEU A 110 -0.37 4.94 -8.97
N ALA A 111 -0.12 4.47 -10.19
CA ALA A 111 0.48 3.16 -10.43
C ALA A 111 1.87 3.07 -9.79
N GLN A 112 2.72 4.08 -10.00
CA GLN A 112 4.05 4.17 -9.39
C GLN A 112 3.98 4.16 -7.86
N GLY A 113 3.03 4.90 -7.28
CA GLY A 113 2.76 4.89 -5.84
C GLY A 113 2.33 3.52 -5.30
N MET A 114 1.54 2.78 -6.07
CA MET A 114 1.03 1.46 -5.69
C MET A 114 2.09 0.36 -5.72
N VAL A 115 3.11 0.46 -6.59
CA VAL A 115 4.20 -0.55 -6.67
C VAL A 115 4.84 -0.78 -5.30
N GLY A 116 5.18 0.29 -4.57
CA GLY A 116 5.77 0.17 -3.24
C GLY A 116 4.83 -0.45 -2.20
N ALA A 117 3.51 -0.23 -2.30
CA ALA A 117 2.53 -0.84 -1.40
C ALA A 117 2.33 -2.34 -1.67
N LEU A 118 2.24 -2.72 -2.94
CA LEU A 118 2.10 -4.11 -3.37
C LEU A 118 3.31 -4.95 -2.98
N LEU A 119 4.52 -4.46 -3.25
CA LEU A 119 5.77 -5.15 -2.88
C LEU A 119 5.92 -5.31 -1.38
N ASN A 120 5.60 -4.26 -0.61
CA ASN A 120 5.68 -4.31 0.84
C ASN A 120 4.72 -5.36 1.43
N ASN A 121 3.47 -5.40 0.98
CA ASN A 121 2.51 -6.36 1.51
C ASN A 121 2.84 -7.80 1.11
N LEU A 122 3.31 -8.02 -0.12
CA LEU A 122 3.77 -9.33 -0.55
C LEU A 122 4.98 -9.80 0.29
N GLY A 123 5.93 -8.88 0.55
CA GLY A 123 7.06 -9.15 1.45
C GLY A 123 6.61 -9.55 2.85
N TRP A 124 5.59 -8.87 3.41
CA TRP A 124 5.05 -9.23 4.72
C TRP A 124 4.39 -10.61 4.74
N SER A 125 3.65 -10.99 3.70
CA SER A 125 3.06 -12.33 3.66
C SER A 125 4.11 -13.45 3.63
N LEU A 126 5.21 -13.25 2.90
CA LEU A 126 6.33 -14.20 2.94
C LEU A 126 7.02 -14.19 4.31
N ALA A 127 7.20 -13.02 4.91
CA ALA A 127 7.80 -12.88 6.24
C ALA A 127 6.97 -13.53 7.35
N ASP A 128 5.64 -13.45 7.28
CA ASP A 128 4.72 -14.10 8.22
C ASP A 128 4.80 -15.64 8.14
N GLU A 129 5.26 -16.18 7.00
CA GLU A 129 5.59 -17.59 6.79
C GLU A 129 7.06 -17.93 7.09
N GLU A 130 7.80 -17.02 7.74
CA GLU A 130 9.23 -17.11 8.03
C GLU A 130 10.16 -17.19 6.78
N LYS A 131 9.63 -16.91 5.59
CA LYS A 131 10.39 -16.90 4.32
C LYS A 131 11.12 -15.57 4.10
N TRP A 132 12.00 -15.22 5.04
CA TRP A 132 12.69 -13.93 5.05
C TRP A 132 13.63 -13.72 3.85
N ASP A 133 14.26 -14.78 3.35
CA ASP A 133 15.12 -14.73 2.16
C ASP A 133 14.35 -14.31 0.90
N ASP A 134 13.10 -14.74 0.76
CA ASP A 134 12.23 -14.36 -0.36
C ASP A 134 11.57 -12.99 -0.13
N ALA A 135 11.31 -12.63 1.13
CA ALA A 135 10.70 -11.35 1.50
C ALA A 135 11.65 -10.15 1.32
N TYR A 136 12.92 -10.29 1.73
CA TYR A 136 13.93 -9.23 1.67
C TYR A 136 14.04 -8.55 0.29
N PRO A 137 14.20 -9.26 -0.85
CA PRO A 137 14.30 -8.62 -2.16
C PRO A 137 13.03 -7.85 -2.57
N LEU A 138 11.86 -8.21 -2.03
CA LEU A 138 10.63 -7.44 -2.26
C LEU A 138 10.65 -6.11 -1.50
N PHE A 139 11.10 -6.12 -0.25
CA PHE A 139 11.25 -4.89 0.54
C PHE A 139 12.30 -3.95 -0.05
N ASP A 140 13.40 -4.49 -0.58
CA ASP A 140 14.40 -3.69 -1.29
C ASP A 140 13.83 -2.99 -2.53
N ARG A 141 13.09 -3.73 -3.36
CA ARG A 141 12.36 -3.15 -4.49
C ARG A 141 11.30 -2.14 -4.04
N ALA A 142 10.64 -2.36 -2.90
CA ALA A 142 9.68 -1.42 -2.33
C ALA A 142 10.36 -0.10 -1.93
N VAL A 143 11.55 -0.14 -1.32
CA VAL A 143 12.36 1.05 -1.02
C VAL A 143 12.69 1.79 -2.30
N ALA A 144 13.20 1.11 -3.34
CA ALA A 144 13.51 1.73 -4.63
C ALA A 144 12.29 2.45 -5.26
N ALA A 145 11.12 1.80 -5.27
CA ALA A 145 9.90 2.39 -5.78
C ALA A 145 9.46 3.63 -4.96
N ARG A 146 9.54 3.56 -3.63
CA ARG A 146 9.19 4.69 -2.75
C ARG A 146 10.19 5.85 -2.85
N THR A 147 11.48 5.56 -3.09
CA THR A 147 12.50 6.58 -3.35
C THR A 147 12.17 7.36 -4.61
N ALA A 148 11.86 6.69 -5.72
CA ALA A 148 11.49 7.37 -6.97
C ALA A 148 10.24 8.28 -6.81
N VAL A 149 9.24 7.82 -6.04
CA VAL A 149 8.05 8.63 -5.72
C VAL A 149 8.40 9.82 -4.82
N PHE A 150 9.29 9.64 -3.84
CA PHE A 150 9.74 10.74 -2.99
C PHE A 150 10.55 11.78 -3.76
N GLU A 151 11.49 11.35 -4.61
CA GLU A 151 12.31 12.24 -5.44
C GLU A 151 11.47 13.04 -6.44
N SER A 152 10.43 12.44 -7.01
CA SER A 152 9.54 13.11 -7.97
C SER A 152 8.54 14.07 -7.32
N THR A 153 8.09 13.81 -6.09
CA THR A 153 7.01 14.59 -5.46
C THR A 153 7.45 15.48 -4.30
N GLY A 154 8.50 15.09 -3.56
CA GLY A 154 9.00 15.78 -2.38
C GLY A 154 8.00 15.91 -1.22
N THR A 155 6.87 15.19 -1.26
CA THR A 155 5.78 15.37 -0.28
C THR A 155 6.08 14.68 1.04
N ARG A 156 5.53 15.20 2.14
CA ARG A 156 5.63 14.53 3.45
C ARG A 156 5.00 13.13 3.45
N ALA A 157 3.93 12.93 2.68
CA ALA A 157 3.31 11.60 2.53
C ALA A 157 4.25 10.60 1.85
N ALA A 158 4.98 11.02 0.81
CA ALA A 158 5.99 10.19 0.17
C ALA A 158 7.18 9.93 1.09
N ALA A 159 7.63 10.93 1.86
CA ALA A 159 8.69 10.76 2.86
C ALA A 159 8.30 9.73 3.95
N ASN A 160 7.08 9.82 4.50
CA ASN A 160 6.55 8.84 5.46
C ASN A 160 6.49 7.43 4.84
N SER A 161 6.06 7.32 3.59
CA SER A 161 5.98 6.02 2.90
C SER A 161 7.35 5.40 2.66
N LEU A 162 8.35 6.22 2.31
CA LEU A 162 9.74 5.78 2.16
C LEU A 162 10.34 5.37 3.51
N HIS A 163 10.10 6.14 4.57
CA HIS A 163 10.52 5.82 5.93
C HIS A 163 10.06 4.43 6.36
N VAL A 164 8.75 4.13 6.21
CA VAL A 164 8.17 2.82 6.56
C VAL A 164 8.80 1.69 5.72
N ALA A 165 9.01 1.91 4.42
CA ALA A 165 9.64 0.90 3.55
C ALA A 165 11.09 0.61 3.96
N ARG A 166 11.86 1.65 4.29
CA ARG A 166 13.25 1.52 4.75
C ARG A 166 13.36 0.80 6.09
N TRP A 167 12.49 1.14 7.04
CA TRP A 167 12.42 0.44 8.33
C TRP A 167 12.09 -1.04 8.13
N THR A 168 11.13 -1.34 7.24
CA THR A 168 10.74 -2.71 6.93
C THR A 168 11.87 -3.50 6.28
N ARG A 169 12.61 -2.89 5.33
CA ARG A 169 13.80 -3.50 4.73
C ARG A 169 14.89 -3.77 5.76
N ALA A 170 15.15 -2.84 6.68
CA ALA A 170 16.13 -3.04 7.75
C ALA A 170 15.76 -4.21 8.67
N ARG A 171 14.48 -4.32 9.05
CA ARG A 171 13.98 -5.46 9.82
C ARG A 171 14.16 -6.79 9.08
N ALA A 172 13.86 -6.81 7.77
CA ALA A 172 14.10 -8.00 6.96
C ALA A 172 15.60 -8.32 6.80
N ALA A 173 16.45 -7.30 6.64
CA ALA A 173 17.91 -7.45 6.58
C ALA A 173 18.44 -8.15 7.84
N ARG A 174 17.97 -7.74 9.03
CA ARG A 174 18.29 -8.42 10.29
C ARG A 174 17.85 -9.88 10.27
N ALA A 175 16.64 -10.17 9.81
CA ALA A 175 16.10 -11.53 9.80
C ALA A 175 16.92 -12.48 8.91
N VAL A 176 17.50 -11.99 7.81
CA VAL A 176 18.41 -12.75 6.93
C VAL A 176 19.89 -12.65 7.36
N GLY A 177 20.18 -12.13 8.57
CA GLY A 177 21.53 -12.08 9.13
C GLY A 177 22.41 -10.92 8.62
N ARG A 178 21.88 -10.01 7.81
CA ARG A 178 22.57 -8.80 7.31
C ARG A 178 22.52 -7.67 8.36
N ASN A 179 23.07 -7.95 9.55
CA ASN A 179 22.96 -7.06 10.70
C ASN A 179 23.60 -5.69 10.47
N ASP A 180 24.82 -5.63 9.93
CA ASP A 180 25.52 -4.35 9.74
C ASP A 180 24.74 -3.39 8.83
N GLU A 181 24.10 -3.92 7.80
CA GLU A 181 23.23 -3.16 6.90
C GLU A 181 21.96 -2.68 7.59
N ALA A 182 21.31 -3.56 8.36
CA ALA A 182 20.14 -3.20 9.15
C ALA A 182 20.46 -2.04 10.12
N LEU A 183 21.57 -2.14 10.88
CA LEU A 183 22.00 -1.07 11.79
C LEU A 183 22.31 0.23 11.06
N ALA A 184 23.02 0.17 9.93
CA ALA A 184 23.35 1.35 9.15
C ALA A 184 22.08 2.09 8.71
N GLU A 185 21.11 1.37 8.16
CA GLU A 185 19.84 1.95 7.73
C GLU A 185 19.02 2.51 8.89
N LEU A 186 18.91 1.79 10.00
CA LEU A 186 18.19 2.27 11.18
C LEU A 186 18.82 3.54 11.78
N ARG A 187 20.15 3.63 11.80
CA ARG A 187 20.86 4.85 12.26
C ARG A 187 20.60 6.04 11.36
N GLU A 188 20.53 5.83 10.04
CA GLU A 188 20.13 6.87 9.10
C GLU A 188 18.69 7.32 9.31
N LEU A 189 17.76 6.38 9.56
CA LEU A 189 16.36 6.71 9.85
C LEU A 189 16.23 7.49 11.17
N ALA A 190 16.96 7.09 12.21
CA ALA A 190 16.88 7.68 13.55
C ALA A 190 17.24 9.19 13.59
N ILE A 191 18.05 9.68 12.65
CA ILE A 191 18.40 11.11 12.58
C ILE A 191 17.42 11.93 11.72
N THR A 192 16.47 11.30 11.05
CA THR A 192 15.42 12.01 10.31
C THR A 192 14.32 12.49 11.25
N GLU A 193 13.57 13.52 10.87
CA GLU A 193 12.43 14.01 11.67
C GLU A 193 11.36 12.94 11.89
N ILE A 194 11.09 12.09 10.89
CA ILE A 194 10.10 11.01 10.97
C ILE A 194 10.61 9.90 11.88
N GLY A 195 11.84 9.43 11.65
CA GLY A 195 12.40 8.32 12.42
C GLY A 195 12.74 8.67 13.86
N ALA A 196 13.11 9.91 14.16
CA ALA A 196 13.29 10.38 15.53
C ALA A 196 11.99 10.36 16.35
N ALA A 197 10.83 10.46 15.68
CA ALA A 197 9.51 10.38 16.29
C ALA A 197 8.90 8.96 16.25
N ASP A 198 9.57 8.01 15.58
CA ASP A 198 9.08 6.65 15.39
C ASP A 198 9.66 5.68 16.44
N PRO A 199 8.86 5.20 17.41
CA PRO A 199 9.34 4.30 18.45
C PRO A 199 9.86 2.98 17.87
N TYR A 200 9.37 2.53 16.71
CA TYR A 200 9.79 1.27 16.12
C TYR A 200 11.25 1.33 15.61
N VAL A 201 11.76 2.51 15.27
CA VAL A 201 13.19 2.67 14.91
C VAL A 201 14.05 2.47 16.15
N ALA A 202 13.66 3.08 17.28
CA ALA A 202 14.39 2.97 18.54
C ALA A 202 14.36 1.54 19.09
N GLU A 203 13.21 0.88 19.04
CA GLU A 203 13.05 -0.52 19.45
C GLU A 203 13.95 -1.47 18.63
N GLU A 204 13.97 -1.30 17.31
CA GLU A 204 14.77 -2.14 16.42
C GLU A 204 16.28 -1.91 16.62
N LEU A 205 16.71 -0.66 16.85
CA LEU A 205 18.11 -0.34 17.22
C LEU A 205 18.50 -1.00 18.55
N ALA A 206 17.67 -0.88 19.58
CA ALA A 206 17.93 -1.50 20.88
C ALA A 206 18.02 -3.03 20.79
N PHE A 207 17.22 -3.66 19.93
CA PHE A 207 17.31 -5.10 19.67
C PHE A 207 18.69 -5.49 19.14
N HIS A 208 19.20 -4.76 18.15
CA HIS A 208 20.52 -5.00 17.58
C HIS A 208 21.66 -4.81 18.59
N GLU A 209 21.59 -3.77 19.41
CA GLU A 209 22.60 -3.48 20.43
C GLU A 209 22.63 -4.55 21.54
N SER A 210 21.46 -5.08 21.93
CA SER A 210 21.36 -6.16 22.94
C SER A 210 21.88 -7.53 22.47
N LYS A 211 22.06 -7.72 21.17
CA LYS A 211 22.52 -8.97 20.54
C LYS A 211 23.99 -8.92 20.11
N GLY A 212 24.62 -7.74 20.20
CA GLY A 212 26.02 -7.49 19.85
C GLY A 212 27.01 -7.59 21.04
N GLU A 213 26.52 -7.89 22.24
CA GLU A 213 27.29 -8.31 23.43
C GLU A 213 27.23 -9.83 23.61
#